data_AF-A0AAD6ISJ7-F1
#
_entry.id   AF-A0AAD6ISJ7-F1
#
_cell.length_a   1.000
_cell.length_b   1.000
_cell.length_c   1.000
_cell.angle_alpha   90.00
_cell.angle_beta   90.00
_cell.angle_gamma   90.00
#
_symmetry.space_group_name_H-M   'P 1'
#
loop_
_entity.id
_entity.type
_entity.pdbx_description
1 polymer ?
#
loop_
_entity_poly.entity_id
_entity_poly.type
_entity_poly.pdbx_seq_one_letter_code
_entity_poly.pdbx_strand_id
1 'polypeptide(L)'
;MASSSHQKRPSLGLVDYSDSDNDDAEPATAAKPTESTSLPPLPSKFHDLYTAAPRQAKEDDPSAHGHLNSAEVAKIGHLLSVARSAINRHELFHQHEVFKLESFLYSDLGTQLPLHISMSRPIVLRTDQRDQFIASLERGLNKAGVEPFDAHFTSLDWVPNQDRTRWFWVMRASSGYKKQKQSPLTNLLAMCNSVVKHHGQPGLYLADSRGNMRDGFHVSIGWSLGEPTAQLREDIASAMAGGREGSDSGLDVELSALTMRCETLKVKIGNAVHALELKRAF
;
A
#
# COMPACT_ATOMS: atom_id res chain seq x y z
N MET A 1 -54.07 -0.80 -45.85
CA MET A 1 -53.13 0.21 -45.32
C MET A 1 -52.03 -0.50 -44.55
N ALA A 2 -50.83 0.08 -44.55
CA ALA A 2 -49.55 -0.43 -44.02
C ALA A 2 -48.74 -1.35 -44.97
N SER A 3 -48.06 -0.69 -45.91
CA SER A 3 -46.78 -1.13 -46.49
C SER A 3 -45.74 -1.35 -45.39
N SER A 4 -44.85 -2.33 -45.56
CA SER A 4 -43.53 -2.25 -44.92
C SER A 4 -42.45 -2.83 -45.83
N SER A 5 -41.57 -1.90 -46.19
CA SER A 5 -40.45 -1.97 -47.11
C SER A 5 -39.26 -2.71 -46.51
N HIS A 6 -38.62 -3.56 -47.32
CA HIS A 6 -37.29 -4.10 -47.07
C HIS A 6 -36.24 -2.99 -46.96
N GLN A 7 -35.49 -2.97 -45.85
CA GLN A 7 -34.33 -2.10 -45.69
C GLN A 7 -33.06 -2.94 -45.62
N LYS A 8 -32.22 -2.79 -46.66
CA LYS A 8 -30.91 -3.41 -46.83
C LYS A 8 -29.94 -2.93 -45.76
N ARG A 9 -29.18 -3.86 -45.17
CA ARG A 9 -28.01 -3.58 -44.31
C ARG A 9 -26.81 -3.19 -45.20
N PRO A 10 -26.07 -2.10 -44.90
CA PRO A 10 -24.81 -1.82 -45.58
C PRO A 10 -23.67 -2.66 -44.96
N SER A 11 -23.03 -3.46 -45.80
CA SER A 11 -21.77 -4.17 -45.51
C SER A 11 -20.60 -3.18 -45.61
N LEU A 12 -19.86 -2.99 -44.51
CA LEU A 12 -18.62 -2.20 -44.52
C LEU A 12 -17.52 -3.05 -45.15
N GLY A 13 -16.95 -2.53 -46.25
CA GLY A 13 -15.89 -3.15 -47.03
C GLY A 13 -14.58 -3.24 -46.25
N LEU A 14 -14.00 -4.44 -46.27
CA LEU A 14 -12.65 -4.73 -45.83
C LEU A 14 -11.68 -4.09 -46.83
N VAL A 15 -10.79 -3.23 -46.36
CA VAL A 15 -9.84 -2.49 -47.21
C VAL A 15 -8.62 -3.39 -47.43
N ASP A 16 -8.40 -3.81 -48.68
CA ASP A 16 -7.21 -4.54 -49.13
C ASP A 16 -6.02 -3.57 -49.24
N TYR A 17 -4.93 -3.85 -48.51
CA TYR A 17 -3.64 -3.22 -48.75
C TYR A 17 -2.85 -4.10 -49.71
N SER A 18 -2.67 -3.60 -50.94
CA SER A 18 -1.80 -4.23 -51.93
C SER A 18 -0.34 -4.11 -51.53
N ASP A 19 0.29 -5.28 -51.49
CA ASP A 19 1.73 -5.51 -51.39
C ASP A 19 2.39 -5.12 -52.72
N SER A 20 3.44 -4.31 -52.69
CA SER A 20 4.19 -3.95 -53.89
C SER A 20 5.68 -3.84 -53.58
N ASP A 21 6.34 -5.00 -53.65
CA ASP A 21 7.78 -5.15 -53.82
C ASP A 21 8.20 -4.64 -55.21
N ASN A 22 9.28 -3.85 -55.28
CA ASN A 22 10.07 -3.70 -56.50
C ASN A 22 11.51 -3.24 -56.17
N ASP A 23 12.48 -4.12 -56.42
CA ASP A 23 13.92 -3.86 -56.40
C ASP A 23 14.40 -3.24 -57.73
N ASP A 24 15.32 -2.25 -57.68
CA ASP A 24 16.65 -2.26 -58.33
C ASP A 24 17.31 -0.85 -58.51
N ALA A 25 18.55 -0.76 -58.01
CA ALA A 25 19.76 -0.04 -58.48
C ALA A 25 19.91 1.52 -58.52
N GLU A 26 21.09 1.96 -58.04
CA GLU A 26 21.70 3.30 -57.80
C GLU A 26 22.11 4.16 -59.06
N PRO A 27 22.86 5.32 -59.01
CA PRO A 27 23.36 6.18 -57.89
C PRO A 27 23.26 7.74 -58.06
N ALA A 28 23.62 8.44 -56.96
CA ALA A 28 24.23 9.78 -56.84
C ALA A 28 23.37 11.07 -56.99
N THR A 29 23.21 11.82 -55.89
CA THR A 29 23.84 13.15 -55.62
C THR A 29 23.17 13.84 -54.41
N ALA A 30 23.93 14.69 -53.72
CA ALA A 30 23.69 15.17 -52.37
C ALA A 30 22.50 16.13 -52.18
N ALA A 31 21.71 15.91 -51.13
CA ALA A 31 21.00 16.94 -50.37
C ALA A 31 20.79 16.47 -48.92
N LYS A 32 21.18 17.28 -47.92
CA LYS A 32 20.92 17.04 -46.49
C LYS A 32 19.44 17.25 -46.16
N PRO A 33 18.79 16.34 -45.42
CA PRO A 33 17.61 16.67 -44.62
C PRO A 33 17.95 16.64 -43.12
N THR A 34 17.76 17.77 -42.49
CA THR A 34 17.36 17.89 -41.08
C THR A 34 16.05 17.13 -40.86
N GLU A 35 15.97 16.22 -39.89
CA GLU A 35 14.83 16.12 -38.95
C GLU A 35 15.05 15.01 -37.91
N SER A 36 14.89 15.42 -36.67
CA SER A 36 14.90 14.61 -35.45
C SER A 36 13.74 13.61 -35.45
N THR A 37 14.00 12.35 -35.75
CA THR A 37 13.06 11.25 -35.50
C THR A 37 13.11 10.75 -34.05
N SER A 38 13.15 11.66 -33.08
CA SER A 38 12.85 11.30 -31.70
C SER A 38 11.40 11.68 -31.45
N LEU A 39 10.55 10.66 -31.29
CA LEU A 39 9.19 10.80 -30.79
C LEU A 39 9.17 11.81 -29.62
N PRO A 40 8.16 12.69 -29.53
CA PRO A 40 8.06 13.59 -28.39
C PRO A 40 8.08 12.75 -27.10
N PRO A 41 8.88 13.15 -26.10
CA PRO A 41 8.96 12.39 -24.86
C PRO A 41 7.55 12.28 -24.28
N LEU A 42 7.23 11.09 -23.82
CA LEU A 42 5.94 10.79 -23.22
C LEU A 42 5.66 11.86 -22.15
N PRO A 43 4.47 12.50 -22.14
CA PRO A 43 4.14 13.46 -21.09
C PRO A 43 4.36 12.81 -19.73
N SER A 44 4.99 13.50 -18.78
CA SER A 44 5.31 12.94 -17.46
C SER A 44 4.09 12.31 -16.75
N LYS A 45 2.89 12.85 -17.02
CA LYS A 45 1.59 12.35 -16.54
C LYS A 45 1.18 10.97 -17.09
N PHE A 46 1.83 10.50 -18.15
CA PHE A 46 1.51 9.23 -18.80
C PHE A 46 2.18 8.03 -18.09
N HIS A 47 3.24 8.27 -17.33
CA HIS A 47 3.84 7.25 -16.45
C HIS A 47 2.90 6.89 -15.29
N ASP A 48 2.18 7.87 -14.74
CA ASP A 48 1.25 7.68 -13.60
C ASP A 48 0.03 6.79 -13.92
N LEU A 49 -0.40 6.76 -15.19
CA LEU A 49 -1.57 5.98 -15.63
C LEU A 49 -1.26 4.49 -15.82
N TYR A 50 0.02 4.15 -16.00
CA TYR A 50 0.50 2.79 -16.25
C TYR A 50 1.52 2.31 -15.22
N THR A 51 1.56 2.93 -14.03
CA THR A 51 2.21 2.35 -12.85
C THR A 51 1.39 1.13 -12.38
N ALA A 52 1.32 0.11 -13.23
CA ALA A 52 1.17 -1.26 -12.79
C ALA A 52 2.26 -1.52 -11.74
N ALA A 53 1.95 -2.35 -10.75
CA ALA A 53 2.89 -2.78 -9.72
C ALA A 53 4.29 -3.00 -10.34
N PRO A 54 5.36 -2.47 -9.72
CA PRO A 54 6.68 -2.39 -10.33
C PRO A 54 7.05 -3.74 -10.94
N ARG A 55 7.41 -3.71 -12.24
CA ARG A 55 7.79 -4.91 -12.99
C ARG A 55 8.91 -5.62 -12.22
N GLN A 56 8.69 -6.90 -11.97
CA GLN A 56 9.63 -7.82 -11.35
C GLN A 56 11.01 -7.65 -11.97
N ALA A 57 12.01 -7.33 -11.14
CA ALA A 57 13.39 -7.46 -11.53
C ALA A 57 13.64 -8.91 -11.94
N LYS A 58 14.43 -9.12 -13.01
CA LYS A 58 14.75 -10.46 -13.54
C LYS A 58 15.70 -11.24 -12.62
N GLU A 59 16.17 -10.60 -11.55
CA GLU A 59 16.95 -11.15 -10.45
C GLU A 59 16.28 -10.69 -9.14
N ASP A 60 16.15 -11.64 -8.22
CA ASP A 60 15.50 -11.50 -6.91
C ASP A 60 16.38 -10.63 -6.01
N ASP A 61 16.28 -9.30 -6.14
CA ASP A 61 16.88 -8.33 -5.22
C ASP A 61 15.90 -8.06 -4.07
N PRO A 62 16.18 -8.53 -2.84
CA PRO A 62 15.29 -8.34 -1.70
C PRO A 62 15.02 -6.87 -1.35
N SER A 63 15.86 -5.95 -1.83
CA SER A 63 15.73 -4.52 -1.59
C SER A 63 14.87 -3.77 -2.62
N ALA A 64 14.47 -4.41 -3.73
CA ALA A 64 13.64 -3.79 -4.78
C ALA A 64 12.13 -4.01 -4.57
N HIS A 65 11.74 -4.78 -3.56
CA HIS A 65 10.34 -5.14 -3.32
C HIS A 65 9.74 -4.30 -2.20
N GLY A 66 8.87 -3.35 -2.55
CA GLY A 66 7.93 -2.71 -1.62
C GLY A 66 6.83 -3.67 -1.12
N HIS A 67 7.14 -4.95 -0.99
CA HIS A 67 6.29 -6.08 -0.63
C HIS A 67 6.99 -6.89 0.45
N LEU A 68 6.21 -7.44 1.38
CA LEU A 68 6.73 -8.40 2.35
C LEU A 68 7.42 -9.56 1.62
N ASN A 69 8.61 -9.95 2.06
CA ASN A 69 9.26 -11.14 1.51
C ASN A 69 8.52 -12.42 1.92
N SER A 70 8.79 -13.54 1.25
CA SER A 70 8.10 -14.81 1.50
C SER A 70 8.17 -15.28 2.97
N ALA A 71 9.26 -15.01 3.67
CA ALA A 71 9.41 -15.38 5.08
C ALA A 71 8.53 -14.50 5.99
N GLU A 72 8.46 -13.20 5.73
CA GLU A 72 7.57 -12.27 6.43
C GLU A 72 6.09 -12.61 6.20
N VAL A 73 5.73 -12.92 4.95
CA VAL A 73 4.38 -13.36 4.59
C VAL A 73 4.01 -14.65 5.32
N ALA A 74 4.93 -15.63 5.38
CA ALA A 74 4.70 -16.88 6.09
C ALA A 74 4.47 -16.67 7.59
N LYS A 75 5.27 -15.81 8.24
CA LYS A 75 5.09 -15.45 9.66
C LYS A 75 3.74 -14.77 9.91
N ILE A 76 3.37 -13.75 9.12
CA ILE A 76 2.07 -13.08 9.29
C ILE A 76 0.92 -14.04 8.98
N GLY A 77 1.09 -14.92 7.99
CA GLY A 77 0.14 -16.00 7.69
C GLY A 77 -0.05 -16.96 8.87
N HIS A 78 1.04 -17.31 9.57
CA HIS A 78 0.98 -18.11 10.79
C HIS A 78 0.20 -17.39 11.89
N LEU A 79 0.47 -16.11 12.15
CA LEU A 79 -0.30 -15.30 13.09
C LEU A 79 -1.80 -15.33 12.75
N LEU A 80 -2.17 -15.10 11.50
CA LEU A 80 -3.58 -15.16 11.06
C LEU A 80 -4.19 -16.56 11.26
N SER A 81 -3.43 -17.62 11.02
CA SER A 81 -3.87 -19.00 11.21
C SER A 81 -4.13 -19.33 12.69
N VAL A 82 -3.25 -18.90 13.59
CA VAL A 82 -3.43 -19.08 15.04
C VAL A 82 -4.66 -18.31 15.53
N ALA A 83 -4.83 -17.05 15.09
CA ALA A 83 -6.00 -16.25 15.45
C ALA A 83 -7.30 -16.88 14.95
N ARG A 84 -7.35 -17.34 13.68
CA ARG A 84 -8.53 -18.03 13.12
C ARG A 84 -8.85 -19.33 13.86
N SER A 85 -7.83 -20.08 14.27
CA SER A 85 -8.02 -21.29 15.07
C SER A 85 -8.62 -20.98 16.45
N ALA A 86 -8.17 -19.90 17.09
CA ALA A 86 -8.74 -19.43 18.36
C ALA A 86 -10.19 -18.97 18.20
N ILE A 87 -10.48 -18.19 17.15
CA ILE A 87 -11.84 -17.77 16.79
C ILE A 87 -12.75 -18.97 16.60
N ASN A 88 -12.37 -19.95 15.77
CA ASN A 88 -13.19 -21.13 15.52
C ASN A 88 -13.47 -21.92 16.80
N ARG A 89 -12.50 -22.01 17.72
CA ARG A 89 -12.73 -22.64 19.04
C ARG A 89 -13.74 -21.83 19.86
N HIS A 90 -13.57 -20.51 19.91
CA HIS A 90 -14.48 -19.62 20.63
C HIS A 90 -15.92 -19.76 20.13
N GLU A 91 -16.13 -19.78 18.80
CA GLU A 91 -17.45 -19.95 18.19
C GLU A 91 -18.13 -21.29 18.56
N LEU A 92 -17.34 -22.37 18.66
CA LEU A 92 -17.87 -23.69 19.07
C LEU A 92 -18.39 -23.69 20.51
N PHE A 93 -17.76 -22.94 21.41
CA PHE A 93 -18.17 -22.85 22.81
C PHE A 93 -19.29 -21.82 23.04
N HIS A 94 -19.32 -20.75 22.25
CA HIS A 94 -20.25 -19.62 22.39
C HIS A 94 -21.28 -19.57 21.27
N GLN A 95 -21.97 -20.70 21.03
CA GLN A 95 -23.07 -20.81 20.05
C GLN A 95 -23.89 -19.51 20.04
N HIS A 96 -23.90 -18.80 18.90
CA HIS A 96 -24.53 -17.49 18.59
C HIS A 96 -23.59 -16.30 18.29
N GLU A 97 -22.28 -16.37 18.55
CA GLU A 97 -21.34 -15.30 18.17
C GLU A 97 -20.45 -15.70 16.98
N VAL A 98 -20.90 -15.43 15.74
CA VAL A 98 -20.05 -15.63 14.54
C VAL A 98 -19.13 -14.42 14.38
N PHE A 99 -17.83 -14.66 14.43
CA PHE A 99 -16.79 -13.66 14.25
C PHE A 99 -15.86 -14.03 13.09
N LYS A 100 -15.87 -13.22 12.03
CA LYS A 100 -15.03 -13.46 10.84
C LYS A 100 -13.81 -12.54 10.81
N LEU A 101 -12.61 -13.14 10.79
CA LEU A 101 -11.35 -12.44 10.54
C LEU A 101 -10.89 -12.61 9.08
N GLU A 102 -11.04 -11.53 8.33
CA GLU A 102 -10.54 -11.38 6.96
C GLU A 102 -9.06 -10.99 6.95
N SER A 103 -8.31 -11.42 5.94
CA SER A 103 -6.86 -11.15 5.82
C SER A 103 -6.59 -10.01 4.84
N PHE A 104 -5.56 -9.20 5.12
CA PHE A 104 -4.99 -8.25 4.16
C PHE A 104 -3.78 -8.78 3.39
N LEU A 105 -3.39 -10.05 3.57
CA LEU A 105 -2.21 -10.60 2.89
C LEU A 105 -2.47 -10.99 1.43
N TYR A 106 -3.70 -11.39 1.10
CA TYR A 106 -4.04 -11.92 -0.22
C TYR A 106 -5.36 -11.35 -0.72
N SER A 107 -5.45 -11.17 -2.04
CA SER A 107 -6.71 -10.89 -2.72
C SER A 107 -7.57 -12.15 -2.84
N ASP A 108 -8.83 -11.98 -3.23
CA ASP A 108 -9.74 -13.10 -3.53
C ASP A 108 -9.21 -14.02 -4.66
N LEU A 109 -8.29 -13.51 -5.50
CA LEU A 109 -7.63 -14.24 -6.56
C LEU A 109 -6.30 -14.88 -6.11
N GLY A 110 -5.97 -14.82 -4.82
CA GLY A 110 -4.76 -15.41 -4.24
C GLY A 110 -3.48 -14.61 -4.46
N THR A 111 -3.58 -13.38 -4.98
CA THR A 111 -2.39 -12.52 -5.18
C THR A 111 -2.01 -11.80 -3.89
N GLN A 112 -0.72 -11.77 -3.55
CA GLN A 112 -0.26 -11.05 -2.36
C GLN A 112 -0.58 -9.54 -2.45
N LEU A 113 -1.09 -8.98 -1.35
CA LEU A 113 -1.41 -7.56 -1.23
C LEU A 113 -0.33 -6.83 -0.41
N PRO A 114 0.03 -5.59 -0.81
CA PRO A 114 0.97 -4.80 -0.04
C PRO A 114 0.35 -4.30 1.26
N LEU A 115 1.11 -4.42 2.35
CA LEU A 115 0.78 -3.80 3.62
C LEU A 115 1.32 -2.36 3.68
N HIS A 116 0.79 -1.52 4.57
CA HIS A 116 1.19 -0.13 4.70
C HIS A 116 1.02 0.40 6.13
N ILE A 117 1.76 1.47 6.45
CA ILE A 117 1.56 2.29 7.64
C ILE A 117 0.92 3.61 7.20
N SER A 118 -0.28 3.90 7.70
CA SER A 118 -1.02 5.10 7.33
C SER A 118 -0.40 6.37 7.91
N MET A 119 -0.14 7.37 7.06
CA MET A 119 0.38 8.70 7.44
C MET A 119 -0.69 9.80 7.47
N SER A 120 -1.89 9.51 6.94
CA SER A 120 -3.01 10.44 6.95
C SER A 120 -4.34 9.68 7.03
N ARG A 121 -5.40 10.41 7.36
CA ARG A 121 -6.77 9.96 7.07
C ARG A 121 -7.06 10.18 5.58
N PRO A 122 -8.19 9.66 5.07
CA PRO A 122 -8.74 10.16 3.83
C PRO A 122 -8.87 11.69 3.90
N ILE A 123 -8.32 12.36 2.89
CA ILE A 123 -8.35 13.83 2.75
C ILE A 123 -9.13 14.20 1.50
N VAL A 124 -9.81 15.35 1.53
CA VAL A 124 -10.58 15.85 0.39
C VAL A 124 -9.84 17.01 -0.25
N LEU A 125 -9.16 16.74 -1.36
CA LEU A 125 -8.47 17.76 -2.15
C LEU A 125 -9.31 18.18 -3.35
N ARG A 126 -9.42 19.49 -3.59
CA ARG A 126 -9.97 19.98 -4.87
C ARG A 126 -8.99 19.70 -6.00
N THR A 127 -9.49 19.63 -7.24
CA THR A 127 -8.67 19.31 -8.42
C THR A 127 -7.52 20.27 -8.62
N ASP A 128 -7.73 21.57 -8.37
CA ASP A 128 -6.72 22.63 -8.45
C ASP A 128 -5.62 22.52 -7.38
N GLN A 129 -5.85 21.78 -6.30
CA GLN A 129 -4.92 21.66 -5.18
C GLN A 129 -3.98 20.45 -5.27
N ARG A 130 -4.24 19.51 -6.18
CA ARG A 130 -3.56 18.19 -6.22
C ARG A 130 -2.06 18.34 -6.48
N ASP A 131 -1.69 19.06 -7.53
CA ASP A 131 -0.29 19.22 -7.94
C ASP A 131 0.50 19.99 -6.87
N GLN A 132 -0.11 21.05 -6.30
CA GLN A 132 0.50 21.81 -5.21
C GLN A 132 0.68 20.97 -3.94
N PHE A 133 -0.25 20.06 -3.63
CA PHE A 133 -0.18 19.16 -2.50
C PHE A 133 1.00 18.18 -2.63
N ILE A 134 1.13 17.52 -3.79
CA ILE A 134 2.26 16.62 -4.07
C ILE A 134 3.59 17.36 -3.99
N ALA A 135 3.71 18.52 -4.64
CA ALA A 135 4.94 19.33 -4.59
C ALA A 135 5.28 19.79 -3.16
N SER A 136 4.27 20.02 -2.30
CA SER A 136 4.49 20.38 -0.89
C SER A 136 4.95 19.19 -0.07
N LEU A 137 4.43 17.99 -0.32
CA LEU A 137 4.92 16.76 0.30
C LEU A 137 6.37 16.47 -0.12
N GLU A 138 6.71 16.59 -1.40
CA GLU A 138 8.09 16.41 -1.89
C GLU A 138 9.06 17.39 -1.23
N ARG A 139 8.73 18.68 -1.20
CA ARG A 139 9.55 19.68 -0.50
C ARG A 139 9.66 19.37 1.00
N GLY A 140 8.56 18.98 1.63
CA GLY A 140 8.51 18.59 3.03
C GLY A 140 9.41 17.39 3.32
N LEU A 141 9.39 16.38 2.46
CA LEU A 141 10.17 15.15 2.57
C LEU A 141 11.67 15.45 2.45
N ASN A 142 12.07 16.21 1.42
CA ASN A 142 13.47 16.63 1.23
C ASN A 142 13.97 17.46 2.43
N LYS A 143 13.12 18.35 2.97
CA LYS A 143 13.47 19.17 4.14
C LYS A 143 13.56 18.35 5.43
N ALA A 144 12.70 17.35 5.58
CA ALA A 144 12.69 16.48 6.77
C ALA A 144 13.94 15.59 6.83
N GLY A 145 14.61 15.34 5.69
CA GLY A 145 15.85 14.57 5.64
C GLY A 145 15.71 13.15 6.18
N VAL A 146 14.52 12.57 6.03
CA VAL A 146 14.26 11.21 6.51
C VAL A 146 14.84 10.22 5.50
N GLU A 147 15.90 9.54 5.92
CA GLU A 147 16.46 8.42 5.17
C GLU A 147 15.55 7.19 5.24
N PRO A 148 15.66 6.27 4.27
CA PRO A 148 15.06 4.96 4.38
C PRO A 148 15.35 4.26 5.71
N PHE A 149 14.33 3.70 6.37
CA PHE A 149 14.45 3.09 7.71
C PHE A 149 13.66 1.78 7.81
N ASP A 150 13.90 1.00 8.85
CA ASP A 150 13.13 -0.20 9.14
C ASP A 150 12.12 0.08 10.26
N ALA A 151 10.87 -0.34 10.05
CA ALA A 151 9.87 -0.39 11.10
C ALA A 151 9.87 -1.79 11.73
N HIS A 152 9.85 -1.83 13.06
CA HIS A 152 9.78 -3.05 13.86
C HIS A 152 8.41 -3.18 14.51
N PHE A 153 7.99 -4.41 14.79
CA PHE A 153 6.69 -4.68 15.40
C PHE A 153 6.82 -5.07 16.87
N THR A 154 5.98 -4.48 17.72
CA THR A 154 6.11 -4.60 19.18
C THR A 154 4.99 -5.41 19.83
N SER A 155 3.78 -5.33 19.29
CA SER A 155 2.63 -6.05 19.82
C SER A 155 1.52 -6.18 18.79
N LEU A 156 0.56 -7.06 19.08
CA LEU A 156 -0.70 -7.19 18.34
C LEU A 156 -1.81 -6.48 19.10
N ASP A 157 -2.70 -5.79 18.37
CA ASP A 157 -3.82 -5.07 18.97
C ASP A 157 -5.03 -5.05 18.02
N TRP A 158 -6.19 -4.69 18.57
CA TRP A 158 -7.42 -4.46 17.82
C TRP A 158 -7.78 -2.98 17.86
N VAL A 159 -7.84 -2.35 16.69
CA VAL A 159 -8.20 -0.93 16.56
C VAL A 159 -9.45 -0.76 15.69
N PRO A 160 -10.40 0.11 16.06
CA PRO A 160 -11.55 0.40 15.22
C PRO A 160 -11.20 1.42 14.12
N ASN A 161 -11.96 1.43 13.02
CA ASN A 161 -12.03 2.63 12.17
C ASN A 161 -12.70 3.80 12.92
N GLN A 162 -12.73 4.96 12.26
CA GLN A 162 -13.34 6.18 12.80
C GLN A 162 -14.77 5.97 13.30
N ASP A 163 -15.58 5.28 12.50
CA ASP A 163 -17.02 5.14 12.73
C ASP A 163 -17.36 3.92 13.58
N ARG A 164 -16.36 3.15 14.03
CA ARG A 164 -16.52 1.88 14.75
C ARG A 164 -17.48 0.91 14.05
N THR A 165 -17.31 0.79 12.75
CA THR A 165 -18.04 -0.16 11.90
C THR A 165 -17.15 -1.28 11.36
N ARG A 166 -15.84 -1.18 11.62
CA ARG A 166 -14.82 -2.16 11.25
C ARG A 166 -13.74 -2.17 12.33
N TRP A 167 -13.25 -3.36 12.65
CA TRP A 167 -12.13 -3.55 13.55
C TRP A 167 -10.98 -4.18 12.79
N PHE A 168 -9.78 -3.70 13.07
CA PHE A 168 -8.56 -4.09 12.38
C PHE A 168 -7.68 -4.80 13.37
N TRP A 169 -7.17 -5.94 12.96
CA TRP A 169 -6.14 -6.64 13.69
C TRP A 169 -4.78 -6.18 13.18
N VAL A 170 -3.99 -5.59 14.09
CA VAL A 170 -2.85 -4.78 13.70
C VAL A 170 -1.58 -5.16 14.44
N MET A 171 -0.45 -5.04 13.76
CA MET A 171 0.87 -5.07 14.39
C MET A 171 1.28 -3.63 14.70
N ARG A 172 1.55 -3.33 15.97
CA ARG A 172 2.04 -2.02 16.41
C ARG A 172 3.45 -1.80 15.88
N ALA A 173 3.67 -0.71 15.18
CA ALA A 173 4.92 -0.40 14.51
C ALA A 173 5.69 0.69 15.25
N SER A 174 7.01 0.56 15.31
CA SER A 174 7.92 1.61 15.78
C SER A 174 9.15 1.68 14.88
N SER A 175 9.74 2.87 14.75
CA SER A 175 10.97 3.10 13.96
C SER A 175 12.08 3.74 14.79
N GLY A 176 11.88 3.86 16.11
CA GLY A 176 12.86 4.47 17.00
C GLY A 176 13.74 3.44 17.69
N TYR A 177 15.05 3.67 17.71
CA TYR A 177 15.92 3.05 18.72
C TYR A 177 15.65 3.70 20.08
N LYS A 178 15.61 2.90 21.16
CA LYS A 178 15.27 3.31 22.56
C LYS A 178 15.99 4.57 23.10
N LYS A 179 17.00 5.10 22.40
CA LYS A 179 17.79 6.29 22.78
C LYS A 179 17.50 7.55 21.96
N GLN A 180 16.71 7.49 20.87
CA GLN A 180 16.40 8.68 20.07
C GLN A 180 15.08 9.32 20.51
N LYS A 181 15.09 10.65 20.67
CA LYS A 181 13.95 11.46 21.12
C LYS A 181 12.86 11.59 20.04
N GLN A 182 13.18 11.32 18.78
CA GLN A 182 12.25 11.33 17.64
C GLN A 182 12.61 10.22 16.65
N SER A 183 11.59 9.49 16.18
CA SER A 183 11.73 8.40 15.22
C SER A 183 11.44 8.86 13.78
N PRO A 184 11.98 8.19 12.74
CA PRO A 184 11.68 8.46 11.33
C PRO A 184 10.17 8.54 11.04
N LEU A 185 9.36 7.61 11.58
CA LEU A 185 7.90 7.62 11.42
C LEU A 185 7.27 8.88 12.03
N THR A 186 7.71 9.27 13.23
CA THR A 186 7.22 10.48 13.90
C THR A 186 7.55 11.73 13.09
N ASN A 187 8.75 11.81 12.51
CA ASN A 187 9.18 12.93 11.68
C ASN A 187 8.40 12.99 10.36
N LEU A 188 8.22 11.86 9.68
CA LEU A 188 7.39 11.76 8.48
C LEU A 188 5.97 12.19 8.75
N LEU A 189 5.38 11.72 9.85
CA LEU A 189 4.03 12.09 10.19
C LEU A 189 3.92 13.58 10.53
N ALA A 190 4.86 14.14 11.29
CA ALA A 190 4.86 15.57 11.61
C ALA A 190 4.91 16.42 10.32
N MET A 191 5.73 16.01 9.36
CA MET A 191 5.81 16.62 8.03
C MET A 191 4.48 16.48 7.27
N CYS A 192 3.93 15.27 7.17
CA CYS A 192 2.65 15.01 6.49
C CYS A 192 1.51 15.84 7.13
N ASN A 193 1.44 15.85 8.46
CA ASN A 193 0.48 16.61 9.24
C ASN A 193 0.61 18.12 9.01
N SER A 194 1.81 18.64 8.81
CA SER A 194 2.03 20.04 8.45
C SER A 194 1.45 20.36 7.07
N VAL A 195 1.72 19.50 6.08
CA VAL A 195 1.24 19.70 4.70
C VAL A 195 -0.29 19.59 4.63
N VAL A 196 -0.90 18.54 5.22
CA VAL A 196 -2.37 18.39 5.20
C VAL A 196 -3.06 19.57 5.91
N LYS A 197 -2.51 20.05 7.04
CA LYS A 197 -3.05 21.24 7.73
C LYS A 197 -2.98 22.50 6.87
N HIS A 198 -1.89 22.70 6.13
CA HIS A 198 -1.75 23.83 5.21
C HIS A 198 -2.82 23.81 4.10
N HIS A 199 -3.28 22.61 3.72
CA HIS A 199 -4.38 22.41 2.77
C HIS A 199 -5.77 22.35 3.43
N GLY A 200 -5.89 22.76 4.70
CA GLY A 200 -7.17 22.78 5.42
C GLY A 200 -7.72 21.40 5.77
N GLN A 201 -6.90 20.36 5.74
CA GLN A 201 -7.29 18.98 6.02
C GLN A 201 -6.88 18.55 7.45
N PRO A 202 -7.65 17.66 8.08
CA PRO A 202 -7.29 17.12 9.38
C PRO A 202 -6.05 16.21 9.27
N GLY A 203 -5.16 16.31 10.25
CA GLY A 203 -4.02 15.38 10.39
C GLY A 203 -4.43 13.99 10.87
N LEU A 204 -3.50 13.05 10.84
CA LEU A 204 -3.70 11.75 11.49
C LEU A 204 -3.69 11.91 13.01
N TYR A 205 -4.71 11.37 13.68
CA TYR A 205 -4.83 11.40 15.14
C TYR A 205 -3.73 10.53 15.77
N LEU A 206 -2.66 11.16 16.24
CA LEU A 206 -1.74 10.53 17.19
C LEU A 206 -1.79 11.16 18.58
N ALA A 207 -2.42 12.32 18.75
CA ALA A 207 -2.62 12.89 20.08
C ALA A 207 -3.87 12.28 20.72
N ASP A 208 -3.74 11.74 21.93
CA ASP A 208 -4.90 11.45 22.77
C ASP A 208 -5.60 12.77 23.18
N SER A 209 -6.78 12.67 23.82
CA SER A 209 -7.54 13.83 24.31
C SER A 209 -6.77 14.70 25.33
N ARG A 210 -5.60 14.24 25.80
CA ARG A 210 -4.71 14.93 26.73
C ARG A 210 -3.46 15.49 26.03
N GLY A 211 -3.38 15.40 24.70
CA GLY A 211 -2.26 15.92 23.91
C GLY A 211 -1.02 15.02 23.90
N ASN A 212 -1.08 13.81 24.47
CA ASN A 212 0.05 12.88 24.41
C ASN A 212 0.09 12.21 23.04
N MET A 213 1.24 12.30 22.38
CA MET A 213 1.50 11.58 21.14
C MET A 213 1.58 10.08 21.48
N ARG A 214 0.50 9.34 21.23
CA ARG A 214 0.58 7.87 21.20
C ARG A 214 1.46 7.51 20.01
N ASP A 215 2.45 6.65 20.24
CA ASP A 215 3.15 5.96 19.15
C ASP A 215 2.14 4.97 18.56
N GLY A 216 1.31 5.50 17.65
CA GLY A 216 0.07 4.91 17.14
C GLY A 216 0.22 4.24 15.77
N PHE A 217 1.44 4.18 15.27
CA PHE A 217 1.73 3.53 14.01
C PHE A 217 1.42 2.05 14.12
N HIS A 218 0.79 1.53 13.08
CA HIS A 218 0.44 0.13 13.00
C HIS A 218 0.30 -0.28 11.56
N VAL A 219 0.45 -1.58 11.33
CA VAL A 219 0.16 -2.24 10.06
C VAL A 219 -1.04 -3.15 10.28
N SER A 220 -2.10 -2.94 9.50
CA SER A 220 -3.26 -3.82 9.53
C SER A 220 -2.97 -5.10 8.75
N ILE A 221 -3.13 -6.25 9.41
CA ILE A 221 -2.90 -7.58 8.82
C ILE A 221 -4.20 -8.34 8.59
N GLY A 222 -5.27 -7.94 9.27
CA GLY A 222 -6.62 -8.44 9.04
C GLY A 222 -7.70 -7.50 9.56
N TRP A 223 -8.96 -7.84 9.32
CA TRP A 223 -10.10 -7.04 9.76
C TRP A 223 -11.36 -7.87 10.00
N SER A 224 -12.31 -7.31 10.74
CA SER A 224 -13.62 -7.88 11.02
C SER A 224 -14.73 -6.82 10.94
N LEU A 225 -15.96 -7.28 10.74
CA LEU A 225 -17.17 -6.45 10.76
C LEU A 225 -17.57 -6.03 12.17
N GLY A 226 -17.45 -6.96 13.14
CA GLY A 226 -17.83 -6.75 14.53
C GLY A 226 -16.63 -6.48 15.44
N GLU A 227 -16.90 -5.87 16.59
CA GLU A 227 -15.93 -5.75 17.67
C GLU A 227 -15.65 -7.13 18.26
N PRO A 228 -14.38 -7.55 18.39
CA PRO A 228 -14.09 -8.76 19.15
C PRO A 228 -14.39 -8.49 20.63
N THR A 229 -15.17 -9.39 21.23
CA THR A 229 -15.50 -9.38 22.67
C THR A 229 -14.23 -9.48 23.51
N ALA A 230 -14.29 -9.06 24.78
CA ALA A 230 -13.14 -9.14 25.69
C ALA A 230 -12.63 -10.59 25.82
N GLN A 231 -13.55 -11.55 25.92
CA GLN A 231 -13.22 -12.98 26.00
C GLN A 231 -12.54 -13.46 24.70
N LEU A 232 -13.08 -13.11 23.53
CA LEU A 232 -12.44 -13.50 22.26
C LEU A 232 -11.03 -12.92 22.12
N ARG A 233 -10.81 -11.68 22.56
CA ARG A 233 -9.47 -11.07 22.57
C ARG A 233 -8.51 -11.86 23.48
N GLU A 234 -8.97 -12.27 24.65
CA GLU A 234 -8.20 -13.08 25.59
C GLU A 234 -7.89 -14.48 25.04
N ASP A 235 -8.85 -15.12 24.39
CA ASP A 235 -8.67 -16.44 23.77
C ASP A 235 -7.64 -16.39 22.63
N ILE A 236 -7.70 -15.34 21.79
CA ILE A 236 -6.70 -15.10 20.75
C ILE A 236 -5.33 -14.85 21.39
N ALA A 237 -5.24 -13.97 22.39
CA ALA A 237 -3.97 -13.68 23.07
C ALA A 237 -3.37 -14.92 23.75
N SER A 238 -4.20 -15.73 24.38
CA SER A 238 -3.82 -16.99 25.02
C SER A 238 -3.36 -18.02 23.99
N ALA A 239 -4.01 -18.10 22.83
CA ALA A 239 -3.55 -18.97 21.74
C ALA A 239 -2.18 -18.53 21.18
N MET A 240 -1.93 -17.22 21.10
CA MET A 240 -0.64 -16.68 20.69
C MET A 240 0.47 -16.93 21.71
N ALA A 241 0.13 -16.92 23.00
CA ALA A 241 1.07 -17.23 24.07
C ALA A 241 1.30 -18.74 24.25
N GLY A 242 0.25 -19.55 24.09
CA GLY A 242 0.19 -20.97 24.45
C GLY A 242 0.55 -21.95 23.33
N GLY A 243 0.79 -21.51 22.09
CA GLY A 243 1.24 -22.39 21.01
C GLY A 243 2.65 -22.97 21.16
N ARG A 244 3.33 -22.77 22.30
CA ARG A 244 4.77 -22.98 22.49
C ARG A 244 5.17 -23.55 23.86
N GLU A 245 4.45 -24.55 24.37
CA GLU A 245 5.08 -25.44 25.34
C GLU A 245 6.20 -26.24 24.65
N GLY A 246 7.43 -25.72 24.66
CA GLY A 246 8.64 -26.44 24.22
C GLY A 246 9.57 -25.74 23.21
N SER A 247 9.30 -24.52 22.76
CA SER A 247 10.23 -23.75 21.89
C SER A 247 10.53 -22.37 22.48
N ASP A 248 11.81 -22.08 22.71
CA ASP A 248 12.39 -20.92 23.41
C ASP A 248 12.16 -19.54 22.74
N SER A 249 11.25 -19.43 21.77
CA SER A 249 10.95 -18.18 21.07
C SER A 249 9.50 -17.75 21.33
N GLY A 250 9.23 -16.87 22.29
CA GLY A 250 7.87 -16.35 22.55
C GLY A 250 7.27 -15.54 21.39
N LEU A 251 5.97 -15.20 21.43
CA LEU A 251 5.29 -14.32 20.46
C LEU A 251 6.07 -13.00 20.22
N ASP A 252 6.63 -12.45 21.30
CA ASP A 252 7.44 -11.23 21.25
C ASP A 252 8.72 -11.43 20.41
N VAL A 253 9.30 -12.63 20.41
CA VAL A 253 10.48 -12.97 19.60
C VAL A 253 10.12 -13.04 18.11
N GLU A 254 8.92 -13.55 17.80
CA GLU A 254 8.46 -13.67 16.41
C GLU A 254 8.05 -12.31 15.81
N LEU A 255 7.34 -11.48 16.59
CA LEU A 255 6.98 -10.11 16.18
C LEU A 255 8.21 -9.20 16.07
N SER A 256 9.16 -9.29 17.02
CA SER A 256 10.39 -8.49 16.95
C SER A 256 11.32 -8.91 15.80
N ALA A 257 11.20 -10.16 15.32
CA ALA A 257 11.87 -10.64 14.12
C ALA A 257 11.17 -10.26 12.81
N LEU A 258 10.00 -9.60 12.87
CA LEU A 258 9.36 -9.00 11.71
C LEU A 258 9.81 -7.55 11.55
N THR A 259 10.20 -7.21 10.33
CA THR A 259 10.59 -5.86 9.95
C THR A 259 9.83 -5.43 8.71
N MET A 260 9.66 -4.12 8.53
CA MET A 260 9.12 -3.55 7.31
C MET A 260 10.03 -2.43 6.86
N ARG A 261 10.72 -2.66 5.74
CA ARG A 261 11.58 -1.68 5.10
C ARG A 261 10.73 -0.53 4.55
N CYS A 262 11.00 0.69 5.00
CA CYS A 262 10.32 1.90 4.57
C CYS A 262 11.27 2.74 3.71
N GLU A 263 11.03 2.75 2.40
CA GLU A 263 11.84 3.48 1.41
C GLU A 263 11.05 4.54 0.65
N THR A 264 9.72 4.42 0.62
CA THR A 264 8.87 5.27 -0.20
C THR A 264 7.65 5.74 0.58
N LEU A 265 7.36 7.04 0.52
CA LEU A 265 6.06 7.59 0.92
C LEU A 265 5.10 7.54 -0.27
N LYS A 266 4.08 6.69 -0.20
CA LYS A 266 3.06 6.56 -1.24
C LYS A 266 1.89 7.51 -0.99
N VAL A 267 1.50 8.28 -2.01
CA VAL A 267 0.37 9.23 -1.97
C VAL A 267 -0.67 8.81 -2.99
N LYS A 268 -1.84 8.38 -2.52
CA LYS A 268 -2.95 8.00 -3.40
C LYS A 268 -3.94 9.15 -3.56
N ILE A 269 -4.16 9.60 -4.79
CA ILE A 269 -5.13 10.65 -5.15
C ILE A 269 -6.06 10.10 -6.23
N GLY A 270 -7.30 9.78 -5.85
CA GLY A 270 -8.23 9.08 -6.75
C GLY A 270 -7.65 7.73 -7.18
N ASN A 271 -7.46 7.56 -8.49
CA ASN A 271 -6.89 6.34 -9.07
C ASN A 271 -5.37 6.40 -9.26
N ALA A 272 -4.75 7.58 -9.05
CA ALA A 272 -3.31 7.74 -9.19
C ALA A 272 -2.60 7.44 -7.86
N VAL A 273 -1.43 6.81 -7.93
CA VAL A 273 -0.53 6.57 -6.80
C VAL A 273 0.83 7.18 -7.14
N HIS A 274 1.22 8.20 -6.39
CA HIS A 274 2.53 8.84 -6.49
C HIS A 274 3.48 8.22 -5.46
N ALA A 275 4.70 7.92 -5.87
CA ALA A 275 5.74 7.36 -5.02
C ALA A 275 6.81 8.43 -4.77
N LEU A 276 6.98 8.84 -3.50
CA LEU A 276 7.97 9.82 -3.08
C LEU A 276 9.10 9.09 -2.35
N GLU A 277 10.26 8.95 -2.99
CA GLU A 277 11.39 8.20 -2.42
C GLU A 277 12.07 8.93 -1.26
N LEU A 278 12.39 8.18 -0.21
CA LEU A 278 13.24 8.63 0.89
C LEU A 278 14.70 8.62 0.41
N LYS A 279 15.37 9.77 0.49
CA LYS A 279 16.76 9.91 0.02
C LYS A 279 17.74 9.66 1.15
N ARG A 280 18.82 8.94 0.87
CA ARG A 280 19.99 8.89 1.76
C ARG A 280 20.66 10.26 1.80
N ALA A 281 21.12 10.69 2.98
CA ALA A 281 22.02 11.82 3.07
C ALA A 281 23.35 11.42 2.41
N PHE A 282 23.87 12.30 1.57
CA PHE A 282 25.18 12.16 0.95
C PHE A 282 26.26 12.73 1.85
#